data_AF-A0A4Q3AG34-F1
#
_entry.id   AF-A0A4Q3AG34-F1
#
_cell.length_a   1.000
_cell.length_b   1.000
_cell.length_c   1.000
_cell.angle_alpha   90.00
_cell.angle_beta   90.00
_cell.angle_gamma   90.00
#
_symmetry.space_group_name_H-M   'P 1'
#
loop_
_entity.id
_entity.type
_entity.pdbx_description
1 polymer ?
#
loop_
_entity_poly.entity_id
_entity_poly.type
_entity_poly.pdbx_seq_one_letter_code
_entity_poly.pdbx_strand_id
1 'polypeptide(L)'
;MLVPVNIVRSMLLLGVVVAIATIWIGALQSATGVALVERAGTVVALIDGKALGPVSLEQGGRSVRILPIDIEKDSDKFDSATALNLFYRRQTLLSAMSRAPDARLRVAGQKFPIVARRGVSGNPPGFWLILLPGVLGLAVSAVVLAAGPKSLANRLVALTGLMFPFVTAGSAITITRGLAVDGELIRWLMFVHEISAVPFAVVMA
;
A
#
# COMPACT_ATOMS: atom_id res chain seq x y z
N MET A 1 -39.41 -7.33 8.48
CA MET A 1 -38.65 -6.43 7.58
C MET A 1 -37.34 -5.95 8.25
N LEU A 2 -36.51 -6.88 8.77
CA LEU A 2 -35.34 -6.58 9.64
C LEU A 2 -33.98 -6.88 8.99
N VAL A 3 -33.98 -7.59 7.86
CA VAL A 3 -32.77 -8.00 7.13
C VAL A 3 -31.94 -6.83 6.55
N PRO A 4 -32.49 -5.67 6.11
CA PRO A 4 -31.69 -4.62 5.49
C PRO A 4 -30.70 -3.94 6.44
N VAL A 5 -31.08 -3.73 7.70
CA VAL A 5 -30.31 -2.93 8.66
C VAL A 5 -29.05 -3.67 9.11
N ASN A 6 -29.15 -4.98 9.35
CA ASN A 6 -28.00 -5.77 9.79
C ASN A 6 -26.94 -5.90 8.69
N ILE A 7 -27.34 -6.02 7.42
CA ILE A 7 -26.39 -6.11 6.31
C ILE A 7 -25.63 -4.79 6.15
N VAL A 8 -26.34 -3.66 6.13
CA VAL A 8 -25.72 -2.32 6.04
C VAL A 8 -24.75 -2.09 7.20
N ARG A 9 -25.17 -2.40 8.43
CA ARG A 9 -24.30 -2.29 9.61
C ARG A 9 -23.05 -3.16 9.49
N SER A 10 -23.19 -4.42 9.06
CA SER A 10 -22.05 -5.31 8.86
C SER A 10 -21.08 -4.81 7.79
N MET A 11 -21.58 -4.26 6.69
CA MET A 11 -20.73 -3.64 5.65
C MET A 11 -19.95 -2.46 6.22
N LEU A 12 -20.63 -1.54 6.92
CA LEU A 12 -19.96 -0.38 7.52
C LEU A 12 -18.92 -0.78 8.58
N LEU A 13 -19.26 -1.75 9.44
CA LEU A 13 -18.32 -2.28 10.44
C LEU A 13 -17.09 -2.90 9.77
N LEU A 14 -17.28 -3.66 8.68
CA LEU A 14 -16.16 -4.21 7.92
C LEU A 14 -15.26 -3.11 7.37
N GLY A 15 -15.82 -2.04 6.79
CA GLY A 15 -15.06 -0.90 6.30
C GLY A 15 -14.23 -0.23 7.39
N VAL A 16 -14.80 -0.06 8.59
CA VAL A 16 -14.08 0.49 9.75
C VAL A 16 -12.94 -0.43 10.18
N VAL A 17 -13.18 -1.75 10.28
CA VAL A 17 -12.15 -2.74 10.65
C VAL A 17 -11.00 -2.73 9.64
N VAL A 18 -11.31 -2.73 8.34
CA VAL A 18 -10.30 -2.65 7.28
C VAL A 18 -9.51 -1.34 7.42
N ALA A 19 -10.16 -0.20 7.57
CA ALA A 19 -9.50 1.10 7.70
C ALA A 19 -8.55 1.16 8.91
N ILE A 20 -9.00 0.68 10.08
CA ILE A 20 -8.16 0.62 11.29
C ILE A 20 -6.95 -0.28 11.06
N ALA A 21 -7.15 -1.47 10.47
CA ALA A 21 -6.05 -2.38 10.15
C ALA A 21 -5.06 -1.74 9.17
N THR A 22 -5.54 -1.05 8.12
CA THR A 22 -4.67 -0.35 7.16
C THR A 22 -3.87 0.76 7.82
N ILE A 23 -4.50 1.58 8.66
CA ILE A 23 -3.84 2.67 9.39
C ILE A 23 -2.77 2.11 10.33
N TRP A 24 -3.09 1.03 11.05
CA TRP A 24 -2.16 0.36 11.95
C TRP A 24 -0.97 -0.21 11.20
N ILE A 25 -1.20 -0.97 10.11
CA ILE A 25 -0.13 -1.51 9.27
C ILE A 25 0.70 -0.39 8.67
N GLY A 26 0.07 0.69 8.20
CA GLY A 26 0.74 1.89 7.69
C GLY A 26 1.64 2.54 8.75
N ALA A 27 1.16 2.67 9.99
CA ALA A 27 1.92 3.24 11.10
C ALA A 27 3.19 2.44 11.46
N LEU A 28 3.17 1.13 11.22
CA LEU A 28 4.31 0.22 11.43
C LEU A 28 5.36 0.26 10.31
N GLN A 29 5.09 0.95 9.19
CA GLN A 29 6.06 1.08 8.11
C GLN A 29 7.16 2.09 8.45
N SER A 30 8.35 1.85 7.91
CA SER A 30 9.45 2.79 8.00
C SER A 30 9.24 3.99 7.07
N ALA A 31 9.83 5.13 7.42
CA ALA A 31 9.85 6.33 6.62
C ALA A 31 11.30 6.76 6.34
N THR A 32 11.62 6.95 5.06
CA THR A 32 12.94 7.35 4.58
C THR A 32 13.25 8.83 4.78
N GLY A 33 12.22 9.66 4.97
CA GLY A 33 12.34 11.12 5.04
C GLY A 33 12.66 11.80 3.70
N VAL A 34 12.98 11.03 2.65
CA VAL A 34 13.29 11.52 1.30
C VAL A 34 12.51 10.72 0.26
N ALA A 35 12.09 11.39 -0.82
CA ALA A 35 11.43 10.72 -1.93
C ALA A 35 12.48 10.03 -2.81
N LEU A 36 12.25 8.75 -3.14
CA LEU A 36 13.11 7.97 -4.02
C LEU A 36 12.45 7.85 -5.39
N VAL A 37 13.23 8.09 -6.44
CA VAL A 37 12.78 8.00 -7.83
C VAL A 37 13.83 7.32 -8.70
N GLU A 38 13.40 6.68 -9.77
CA GLU A 38 14.31 6.17 -10.79
C GLU A 38 14.66 7.26 -11.79
N ARG A 39 15.94 7.37 -12.14
CA ARG A 39 16.44 8.15 -13.29
C ARG A 39 17.55 7.38 -14.00
N ALA A 40 17.38 7.19 -15.31
CA ALA A 40 18.35 6.48 -16.16
C ALA A 40 18.82 5.14 -15.56
N GLY A 41 17.88 4.32 -15.06
CA GLY A 41 18.18 3.00 -14.48
C GLY A 41 18.81 3.00 -13.09
N THR A 42 18.90 4.16 -12.42
CA THR A 42 19.43 4.28 -11.06
C THR A 42 18.43 4.97 -10.13
N VAL A 43 18.36 4.50 -8.89
CA VAL A 43 17.57 5.16 -7.85
C VAL A 43 18.34 6.34 -7.27
N VAL A 44 17.67 7.50 -7.28
CA VAL A 44 18.14 8.77 -6.72
C VAL A 44 17.14 9.27 -5.68
N ALA A 45 17.61 10.01 -4.69
CA ALA A 45 16.77 10.72 -3.74
C ALA A 45 16.51 12.14 -4.22
N LEU A 46 15.27 12.62 -4.06
CA LEU A 46 14.89 14.01 -4.28
C LEU A 46 15.02 14.77 -2.96
N ILE A 47 15.97 15.71 -2.91
CA ILE A 47 16.30 16.52 -1.73
C ILE A 47 16.41 17.97 -2.21
N ASP A 48 15.57 18.86 -1.68
CA ASP A 48 15.51 20.28 -2.06
C ASP A 48 15.43 20.51 -3.58
N GLY A 49 14.62 19.69 -4.26
CA GLY A 49 14.44 19.74 -5.72
C GLY A 49 15.58 19.14 -6.54
N LYS A 50 16.67 18.69 -5.91
CA LYS A 50 17.82 18.05 -6.58
C LYS A 50 17.71 16.54 -6.53
N ALA A 51 18.10 15.89 -7.63
CA ALA A 51 18.23 14.44 -7.72
C ALA A 51 19.66 14.03 -7.34
N LEU A 52 19.82 13.36 -6.20
CA LEU A 52 21.10 12.94 -5.66
C LEU A 52 21.17 11.41 -5.58
N GLY A 53 22.29 10.82 -6.01
CA GLY A 53 22.47 9.38 -5.95
C GLY A 53 23.87 8.95 -6.35
N PRO A 54 24.14 7.63 -6.38
CA PRO A 54 23.21 6.53 -6.08
C PRO A 54 22.81 6.46 -4.60
N VAL A 55 21.71 5.74 -4.32
CA VAL A 55 21.18 5.54 -2.96
C VAL A 55 21.48 4.13 -2.45
N SER A 56 21.90 4.01 -1.19
CA SER A 56 22.00 2.73 -0.48
C SER A 56 21.39 2.81 0.91
N LEU A 57 20.96 1.66 1.44
CA LEU A 57 20.51 1.48 2.81
C LEU A 57 21.67 0.91 3.64
N GLU A 58 22.07 1.63 4.68
CA GLU A 58 23.11 1.22 5.63
C GLU A 58 22.49 0.82 6.98
N GLN A 59 22.98 -0.28 7.56
CA GLN A 59 22.57 -0.78 8.87
C GLN A 59 23.66 -1.68 9.46
N GLY A 60 24.17 -1.36 10.66
CA GLY A 60 25.15 -2.22 11.36
C GLY A 60 26.39 -2.57 10.54
N GLY A 61 26.93 -1.62 9.75
CA GLY A 61 28.08 -1.84 8.86
C GLY A 61 27.77 -2.55 7.54
N ARG A 62 26.55 -3.06 7.35
CA ARG A 62 26.07 -3.57 6.06
C ARG A 62 25.52 -2.42 5.21
N SER A 63 25.77 -2.46 3.91
CA SER A 63 25.24 -1.51 2.93
C SER A 63 24.63 -2.25 1.76
N VAL A 64 23.37 -1.96 1.45
CA VAL A 64 22.64 -2.55 0.32
C VAL A 64 22.23 -1.44 -0.62
N ARG A 65 22.67 -1.51 -1.88
CA ARG A 65 22.24 -0.57 -2.92
C ARG A 65 20.74 -0.71 -3.19
N ILE A 66 20.05 0.43 -3.28
CA ILE A 66 18.66 0.49 -3.71
C ILE A 66 18.63 0.45 -5.24
N LEU A 67 17.84 -0.47 -5.77
CA LEU A 67 17.68 -0.73 -7.19
C LEU A 67 16.30 -0.23 -7.66
N PRO A 68 16.11 0.05 -8.96
CA PRO A 68 14.80 0.42 -9.51
C PRO A 68 13.67 -0.52 -9.08
N ILE A 69 13.93 -1.82 -9.12
CA ILE A 69 12.98 -2.86 -8.69
C ILE A 69 12.49 -2.68 -7.25
N ASP A 70 13.26 -2.07 -6.36
CA ASP A 70 12.88 -1.90 -4.94
C ASP A 70 11.81 -0.83 -4.74
N ILE A 71 11.76 0.16 -5.63
CA ILE A 71 10.83 1.29 -5.55
C ILE A 71 9.63 1.15 -6.50
N GLU A 72 9.54 0.03 -7.23
CA GLU A 72 8.45 -0.24 -8.16
C GLU A 72 7.11 -0.34 -7.41
N LYS A 73 6.11 0.42 -7.85
CA LYS A 73 4.80 0.51 -7.19
C LYS A 73 3.75 -0.33 -7.87
N ASP A 74 3.98 -0.65 -9.14
CA ASP A 74 3.03 -1.32 -10.00
C ASP A 74 3.45 -2.78 -10.19
N SER A 75 2.53 -3.68 -9.85
CA SER A 75 2.70 -5.12 -9.97
C SER A 75 2.78 -5.60 -11.42
N ASP A 76 2.22 -4.83 -12.35
CA ASP A 76 2.12 -5.23 -13.75
C ASP A 76 3.46 -5.08 -14.49
N LYS A 77 4.45 -4.43 -13.86
CA LYS A 77 5.81 -4.28 -14.43
C LYS A 77 6.71 -5.49 -14.23
N PHE A 78 6.26 -6.52 -13.54
CA PHE A 78 7.05 -7.73 -13.33
C PHE A 78 6.76 -8.76 -14.43
N ASP A 79 7.63 -8.84 -15.43
CA ASP A 79 7.48 -9.73 -16.59
C ASP A 79 7.57 -11.24 -16.28
N SER A 80 7.96 -11.61 -15.06
CA SER A 80 8.10 -13.02 -14.68
C SER A 80 7.91 -13.26 -13.18
N ALA A 81 7.50 -14.49 -12.85
CA ALA A 81 7.44 -14.96 -11.47
C ALA A 81 8.82 -14.89 -10.76
N THR A 82 9.91 -15.08 -11.51
CA THR A 82 11.28 -14.95 -10.98
C THR A 82 11.58 -13.51 -10.57
N ALA A 83 11.22 -12.52 -11.39
CA ALA A 83 11.40 -11.10 -11.08
C ALA A 83 10.56 -10.69 -9.87
N LEU A 84 9.31 -11.16 -9.80
CA LEU A 84 8.41 -10.89 -8.68
C LEU A 84 8.92 -11.52 -7.37
N ASN A 85 9.42 -12.75 -7.42
CA ASN A 85 10.03 -13.41 -6.25
C ASN A 85 11.30 -12.70 -5.78
N LEU A 86 12.12 -12.20 -6.70
CA LEU A 86 13.28 -11.38 -6.37
C LEU A 86 12.84 -10.09 -5.67
N PHE A 87 11.82 -9.41 -6.18
CA PHE A 87 11.22 -8.23 -5.55
C PHE A 87 10.80 -8.52 -4.12
N TYR A 88 10.00 -9.56 -3.86
CA TYR A 88 9.56 -9.92 -2.50
C TYR A 88 10.73 -10.17 -1.54
N ARG A 89 11.76 -10.92 -1.98
CA ARG A 89 12.94 -11.17 -1.15
C ARG A 89 13.68 -9.87 -0.79
N ARG A 90 13.82 -8.96 -1.77
CA ARG A 90 14.45 -7.66 -1.55
C ARG A 90 13.62 -6.78 -0.63
N GLN A 91 12.29 -6.78 -0.79
CA GLN A 91 11.38 -6.06 0.09
C GLN A 91 11.49 -6.53 1.56
N THR A 92 11.52 -7.84 1.82
CA THR A 92 11.76 -8.37 3.18
C THR A 92 13.13 -7.94 3.73
N LEU A 93 14.21 -8.05 2.95
CA LEU A 93 15.54 -7.61 3.38
C LEU A 93 15.57 -6.12 3.75
N LEU A 94 15.08 -5.26 2.86
CA LEU A 94 15.07 -3.81 3.05
C LEU A 94 14.13 -3.38 4.18
N SER A 95 12.98 -4.04 4.33
CA SER A 95 12.04 -3.83 5.43
C SER A 95 12.69 -4.13 6.78
N ALA A 96 13.35 -5.29 6.90
CA ALA A 96 14.08 -5.67 8.11
C ALA A 96 15.21 -4.67 8.44
N MET A 97 16.04 -4.32 7.45
CA MET A 97 17.12 -3.35 7.63
C MET A 97 16.62 -1.96 8.00
N SER A 98 15.55 -1.47 7.36
CA SER A 98 15.01 -0.12 7.58
C SER A 98 14.32 0.07 8.94
N ARG A 99 13.93 -1.03 9.59
CA ARG A 99 13.33 -1.05 10.93
C ARG A 99 14.35 -1.26 12.05
N ALA A 100 15.56 -1.67 11.71
CA ALA A 100 16.61 -1.89 12.71
C ALA A 100 17.12 -0.55 13.28
N PRO A 101 17.68 -0.57 14.50
CA PRO A 101 18.38 0.59 15.05
C PRO A 101 19.47 1.09 14.10
N ASP A 102 19.67 2.41 14.08
CA ASP A 102 20.70 3.08 13.27
C ASP A 102 20.61 2.87 11.76
N ALA A 103 19.45 2.45 11.24
CA ALA A 103 19.21 2.44 9.81
C ALA A 103 19.36 3.85 9.21
N ARG A 104 20.16 3.97 8.15
CA ARG A 104 20.42 5.22 7.42
C ARG A 104 20.32 5.00 5.92
N LEU A 105 19.77 5.97 5.19
CA LEU A 105 20.01 6.07 3.76
C LEU A 105 21.34 6.78 3.54
N ARG A 106 22.18 6.25 2.66
CA ARG A 106 23.35 6.95 2.13
C ARG A 106 23.03 7.49 0.74
N VAL A 107 23.13 8.79 0.58
CA VAL A 107 22.82 9.52 -0.65
C VAL A 107 23.99 10.44 -0.96
N ALA A 108 24.67 10.22 -2.08
CA ALA A 108 25.83 11.03 -2.50
C ALA A 108 26.89 11.24 -1.39
N GLY A 109 27.13 10.19 -0.58
CA GLY A 109 28.09 10.21 0.54
C GLY A 109 27.54 10.73 1.87
N GLN A 110 26.40 11.43 1.87
CA GLN A 110 25.71 11.90 3.08
C GLN A 110 24.78 10.83 3.65
N LYS A 111 24.55 10.86 4.97
CA LYS A 111 23.69 9.91 5.70
C LYS A 111 22.42 10.59 6.17
N PHE A 112 21.28 9.98 5.87
CA PHE A 112 19.95 10.42 6.25
C PHE A 112 19.31 9.40 7.20
N PRO A 113 18.76 9.82 8.35
CA PRO A 113 18.11 8.92 9.28
C PRO A 113 16.83 8.31 8.70
N ILE A 114 16.61 7.02 8.94
CA ILE A 114 15.34 6.36 8.68
C ILE A 114 14.56 6.29 9.98
N VAL A 115 13.28 6.63 9.91
CA VAL A 115 12.33 6.43 11.01
C VAL A 115 11.79 5.00 10.90
N ALA A 116 12.07 4.16 11.88
CA ALA A 116 11.69 2.74 11.85
C ALA A 116 10.16 2.51 11.80
N ARG A 117 9.40 3.42 12.42
CA ARG A 117 7.92 3.40 12.43
C ARG A 117 7.40 4.83 12.29
N ARG A 118 6.65 5.10 11.22
CA ARG A 118 6.11 6.45 10.96
C ARG A 118 4.99 6.86 11.92
N GLY A 119 4.34 5.92 12.60
CA GLY A 119 3.21 6.20 13.48
C GLY A 119 1.93 6.58 12.71
N VAL A 120 0.83 6.76 13.42
CA VAL A 120 -0.49 6.99 12.80
C VAL A 120 -0.53 8.30 12.00
N SER A 121 0.04 9.38 12.55
CA SER A 121 0.11 10.69 11.89
C SER A 121 1.22 10.80 10.85
N GLY A 122 2.16 9.86 10.79
CA GLY A 122 3.27 9.87 9.82
C GLY A 122 2.93 9.22 8.49
N ASN A 123 1.69 8.76 8.28
CA ASN A 123 1.24 8.30 6.96
C ASN A 123 1.21 9.49 5.97
N PRO A 124 1.80 9.37 4.78
CA PRO A 124 1.89 10.46 3.81
C PRO A 124 0.50 10.86 3.27
N PRO A 125 0.31 12.08 2.74
CA PRO A 125 -0.99 12.54 2.24
C PRO A 125 -1.63 11.58 1.23
N GLY A 126 -0.83 11.00 0.33
CA GLY A 126 -1.31 10.01 -0.65
C GLY A 126 -1.93 8.76 -0.03
N PHE A 127 -1.54 8.38 1.19
CA PHE A 127 -2.13 7.23 1.89
C PHE A 127 -3.62 7.47 2.17
N TRP A 128 -3.95 8.66 2.68
CA TRP A 128 -5.30 9.05 3.03
C TRP A 128 -6.17 9.28 1.79
N LEU A 129 -5.59 9.87 0.75
CA LEU A 129 -6.26 10.07 -0.53
C LEU A 129 -6.66 8.75 -1.21
N ILE A 130 -5.94 7.65 -0.94
CA ILE A 130 -6.29 6.33 -1.46
C ILE A 130 -7.28 5.62 -0.53
N LEU A 131 -7.05 5.65 0.78
CA LEU A 131 -7.87 4.89 1.75
C LEU A 131 -9.29 5.44 1.90
N LEU A 132 -9.45 6.77 2.01
CA LEU A 132 -10.75 7.38 2.29
C LEU A 132 -11.80 7.10 1.20
N PRO A 133 -11.50 7.22 -0.11
CA PRO A 133 -12.45 6.86 -1.15
C PRO A 133 -12.94 5.41 -1.06
N GLY A 134 -12.10 4.47 -0.63
CA GLY A 134 -12.51 3.07 -0.49
C GLY A 134 -13.55 2.84 0.61
N VAL A 135 -13.37 3.50 1.75
CA VAL A 135 -14.33 3.45 2.87
C VAL A 135 -15.63 4.17 2.50
N LEU A 136 -15.54 5.31 1.82
CA LEU A 136 -16.72 6.07 1.37
C LEU A 136 -17.50 5.30 0.29
N GLY A 137 -16.80 4.65 -0.65
CA GLY A 137 -17.42 3.81 -1.68
C GLY A 137 -18.25 2.68 -1.08
N LEU A 138 -17.72 2.00 -0.06
CA LEU A 138 -18.46 0.99 0.69
C LEU A 138 -19.73 1.56 1.35
N ALA A 139 -19.62 2.73 1.98
CA ALA A 139 -20.75 3.36 2.65
C ALA A 139 -21.86 3.74 1.67
N VAL A 140 -21.51 4.31 0.52
CA VAL A 140 -22.45 4.63 -0.56
C VAL A 140 -23.12 3.35 -1.09
N SER A 141 -22.35 2.31 -1.37
CA SER A 141 -22.89 1.03 -1.83
C SER A 141 -23.81 0.36 -0.81
N ALA A 142 -23.53 0.51 0.49
CA ALA A 142 -24.42 0.02 1.55
C ALA A 142 -25.77 0.77 1.54
N VAL A 143 -25.77 2.09 1.32
CA VAL A 143 -27.00 2.88 1.18
C VAL A 143 -27.79 2.46 -0.07
N VAL A 144 -27.11 2.24 -1.19
CA VAL A 144 -27.75 1.73 -2.43
C VAL A 144 -28.41 0.37 -2.19
N LEU A 145 -27.74 -0.53 -1.48
CA LEU A 145 -28.33 -1.82 -1.10
C LEU A 145 -29.56 -1.65 -0.21
N ALA A 146 -29.50 -0.74 0.77
CA ALA A 146 -30.58 -0.47 1.70
C ALA A 146 -31.85 0.03 0.99
N ALA A 147 -31.68 0.87 -0.04
CA ALA A 147 -32.78 1.44 -0.82
C ALA A 147 -33.55 0.39 -1.65
N GLY A 148 -32.90 -0.71 -2.02
CA GLY A 148 -33.49 -1.73 -2.90
C GLY A 148 -32.85 -3.11 -2.75
N PRO A 149 -32.98 -3.79 -1.59
CA PRO A 149 -32.21 -5.01 -1.29
C PRO A 149 -32.61 -6.23 -2.14
N LYS A 150 -33.72 -6.16 -2.88
CA LYS A 150 -34.17 -7.19 -3.82
C LYS A 150 -33.74 -6.91 -5.26
N SER A 151 -33.30 -5.69 -5.57
CA SER A 151 -32.81 -5.33 -6.91
C SER A 151 -31.48 -6.02 -7.18
N LEU A 152 -31.38 -6.75 -8.29
CA LEU A 152 -30.12 -7.35 -8.72
C LEU A 152 -29.04 -6.27 -8.94
N ALA A 153 -29.39 -5.15 -9.57
CA ALA A 153 -28.48 -4.04 -9.81
C ALA A 153 -27.89 -3.49 -8.49
N ASN A 154 -28.73 -3.27 -7.48
CA ASN A 154 -28.27 -2.75 -6.19
C ASN A 154 -27.38 -3.76 -5.45
N ARG A 155 -27.64 -5.07 -5.60
CA ARG A 155 -26.79 -6.13 -5.04
C ARG A 155 -25.42 -6.19 -5.72
N LEU A 156 -25.36 -6.00 -7.04
CA LEU A 156 -24.10 -5.94 -7.77
C LEU A 156 -23.29 -4.70 -7.38
N VAL A 157 -23.93 -3.53 -7.23
CA VAL A 157 -23.28 -2.31 -6.70
C VAL A 157 -22.80 -2.50 -5.26
N ALA A 158 -23.56 -3.23 -4.44
CA ALA A 158 -23.15 -3.56 -3.08
C ALA A 158 -21.94 -4.49 -3.06
N LEU A 159 -21.91 -5.48 -3.95
CA LEU A 159 -20.81 -6.43 -4.09
C LEU A 159 -19.52 -5.73 -4.54
N THR A 160 -19.58 -4.84 -5.54
CA THR A 160 -18.42 -4.05 -5.95
C THR A 160 -17.98 -3.12 -4.83
N GLY A 161 -18.92 -2.42 -4.18
CA GLY A 161 -18.71 -1.61 -2.99
C GLY A 161 -17.99 -2.33 -1.85
N LEU A 162 -18.34 -3.61 -1.62
CA LEU A 162 -17.73 -4.45 -0.60
C LEU A 162 -16.23 -4.68 -0.83
N MET A 163 -15.79 -4.66 -2.08
CA MET A 163 -14.40 -4.91 -2.46
C MET A 163 -13.50 -3.66 -2.39
N PHE A 164 -14.07 -2.45 -2.52
CA PHE A 164 -13.32 -1.19 -2.51
C PHE A 164 -12.34 -1.02 -1.32
N PRO A 165 -12.75 -1.29 -0.06
CA PRO A 165 -11.85 -1.15 1.09
C PRO A 165 -10.60 -2.02 0.97
N PHE A 166 -10.73 -3.22 0.38
CA PHE A 166 -9.61 -4.15 0.24
C PHE A 166 -8.62 -3.70 -0.83
N VAL A 167 -9.12 -3.28 -1.99
CA VAL A 167 -8.32 -2.69 -3.08
C VAL A 167 -7.53 -1.49 -2.58
N THR A 168 -8.24 -0.53 -1.96
CA THR A 168 -7.65 0.73 -1.49
C THR A 168 -6.74 0.55 -0.29
N ALA A 169 -7.04 -0.38 0.63
CA ALA A 169 -6.15 -0.71 1.74
C ALA A 169 -4.78 -1.21 1.25
N GLY A 170 -4.79 -2.16 0.31
CA GLY A 170 -3.58 -2.68 -0.31
C GLY A 170 -2.75 -1.57 -0.95
N SER A 171 -3.37 -0.81 -1.85
CA SER A 171 -2.72 0.29 -2.58
C SER A 171 -2.22 1.40 -1.66
N ALA A 172 -2.98 1.78 -0.62
CA ALA A 172 -2.57 2.80 0.33
C ALA A 172 -1.25 2.40 1.01
N ILE A 173 -1.07 1.13 1.36
CA ILE A 173 0.17 0.63 1.98
C ILE A 173 1.29 0.51 0.94
N THR A 174 1.05 -0.16 -0.19
CA THR A 174 2.10 -0.52 -1.16
C THR A 174 2.61 0.67 -1.97
N ILE A 175 1.73 1.56 -2.44
CA ILE A 175 2.08 2.71 -3.29
C ILE A 175 2.77 3.82 -2.49
N THR A 176 2.40 3.95 -1.21
CA THR A 176 2.88 5.04 -0.34
C THR A 176 3.95 4.61 0.67
N ARG A 177 4.48 3.40 0.50
CA ARG A 177 5.63 2.93 1.28
C ARG A 177 6.84 3.84 1.03
N GLY A 178 7.64 4.07 2.06
CA GLY A 178 8.85 4.90 1.95
C GLY A 178 9.94 4.21 1.11
N LEU A 179 10.34 3.01 1.54
CA LEU A 179 11.30 2.17 0.82
C LEU A 179 10.77 0.76 0.61
N ALA A 180 10.40 0.11 1.71
CA ALA A 180 9.99 -1.29 1.66
C ALA A 180 8.90 -1.61 2.68
N VAL A 181 8.09 -2.60 2.33
CA VAL A 181 7.20 -3.33 3.22
C VAL A 181 7.70 -4.76 3.26
N ASP A 182 7.37 -5.55 4.29
CA ASP A 182 7.76 -6.97 4.25
C ASP A 182 7.18 -7.67 3.01
N GLY A 183 8.00 -8.50 2.35
CA GLY A 183 7.66 -9.11 1.07
C GLY A 183 6.46 -10.05 1.14
N GLU A 184 6.30 -10.79 2.25
CA GLU A 184 5.14 -11.65 2.45
C GLU A 184 3.86 -10.82 2.63
N LEU A 185 3.94 -9.72 3.39
CA LEU A 185 2.83 -8.78 3.51
C LEU A 185 2.46 -8.17 2.15
N ILE A 186 3.44 -7.73 1.35
CA ILE A 186 3.17 -7.23 -0.02
C ILE A 186 2.47 -8.29 -0.85
N ARG A 187 2.95 -9.54 -0.82
CA ARG A 187 2.36 -10.65 -1.58
C ARG A 187 0.87 -10.83 -1.24
N TRP A 188 0.53 -10.79 0.05
CA TRP A 188 -0.87 -10.85 0.49
C TRP A 188 -1.68 -9.64 0.06
N LEU A 189 -1.14 -8.42 0.21
CA LEU A 189 -1.84 -7.20 -0.20
C LEU A 189 -2.10 -7.17 -1.71
N MET A 190 -1.14 -7.63 -2.52
CA MET A 190 -1.31 -7.77 -3.97
C MET A 190 -2.37 -8.82 -4.30
N PHE A 191 -2.30 -10.01 -3.71
CA PHE A 191 -3.32 -11.05 -3.92
C PHE A 191 -4.72 -10.56 -3.57
N VAL A 192 -4.88 -9.89 -2.43
CA VAL A 192 -6.15 -9.31 -1.99
C VAL A 192 -6.62 -8.20 -2.93
N HIS A 193 -5.71 -7.37 -3.43
CA HIS A 193 -6.03 -6.33 -4.41
C HIS A 193 -6.58 -6.96 -5.71
N GLU A 194 -5.86 -7.93 -6.28
CA GLU A 194 -6.26 -8.59 -7.54
C GLU A 194 -7.61 -9.29 -7.44
N ILE A 195 -7.82 -10.11 -6.40
CA ILE A 195 -9.09 -10.82 -6.25
C ILE A 195 -10.27 -9.86 -6.00
N SER A 196 -10.00 -8.72 -5.35
CA SER A 196 -11.00 -7.68 -5.11
C SER A 196 -11.30 -6.85 -6.35
N ALA A 197 -10.40 -6.82 -7.34
CA ALA A 197 -10.61 -6.17 -8.63
C ALA A 197 -11.53 -6.99 -9.56
N VAL A 198 -11.56 -8.32 -9.43
CA VAL A 198 -12.35 -9.21 -10.32
C VAL A 198 -13.85 -8.84 -10.38
N PRO A 199 -14.56 -8.60 -9.26
CA PRO A 199 -15.98 -8.23 -9.33
C PRO A 199 -16.25 -6.95 -10.14
N PHE A 200 -15.30 -6.02 -10.20
CA PHE A 200 -15.42 -4.83 -11.05
C PHE A 200 -15.39 -5.20 -12.52
N ALA A 201 -14.42 -6.03 -12.92
CA ALA A 201 -14.32 -6.50 -14.29
C ALA A 201 -15.58 -7.25 -14.74
N VAL A 202 -16.13 -8.11 -13.87
CA VAL A 202 -17.34 -8.90 -14.16
C VAL A 202 -18.59 -8.02 -14.27
N VAL A 203 -18.73 -6.97 -13.44
CA VAL A 203 -19.92 -6.10 -13.46
C VAL A 203 -19.88 -5.10 -14.62
N MET A 204 -18.70 -4.76 -15.13
CA MET A 204 -18.51 -3.76 -16.19
C MET A 204 -18.35 -4.37 -17.60
N ALA A 205 -18.24 -5.70 -17.70
CA ALA A 205 -18.19 -6.46 -18.96
C ALA A 205 -19.59 -6.73 -19.51
#